data_AF-A0A662EDL2-F1
#
_entry.id   AF-A0A662EDL2-F1
#
_cell.length_a   1.000
_cell.length_b   1.000
_cell.length_c   1.000
_cell.angle_alpha   90.00
_cell.angle_beta   90.00
_cell.angle_gamma   90.00
#
_symmetry.space_group_name_H-M   'P 1'
#
loop_
_entity.id
_entity.type
_entity.pdbx_description
1 polymer ?
#
loop_
_entity_poly.entity_id
_entity_poly.type
_entity_poly.pdbx_seq_one_letter_code
_entity_poly.pdbx_strand_id
1 'polypeptide(L)'
;MRRIVRIVIVLALFAAVAGVTSDTVFAGGTFTDDDTSIFEADIEWLASEGITRGCNPPTNDRFCPDNNVTRGQMAAFLVRAFE
;
A
#
# COMPACT_ATOMS: atom_id res chain seq x y z
N MET A 1 -6.18 -30.46 -39.42
CA MET A 1 -6.43 -29.01 -39.28
C MET A 1 -7.33 -28.66 -38.09
N ARG A 2 -8.56 -29.19 -37.96
CA ARG A 2 -9.49 -28.86 -36.85
C ARG A 2 -8.95 -29.13 -35.42
N ARG A 3 -8.10 -30.14 -35.25
CA ARG A 3 -7.44 -30.46 -33.96
C ARG A 3 -6.30 -29.51 -33.62
N ILE A 4 -5.53 -29.10 -34.63
CA ILE A 4 -4.43 -28.14 -34.50
C ILE A 4 -4.99 -26.75 -34.16
N VAL A 5 -6.06 -26.32 -34.82
CA VAL A 5 -6.74 -25.05 -34.54
C VAL A 5 -7.29 -25.00 -33.11
N ARG A 6 -7.83 -26.10 -32.59
CA ARG A 6 -8.29 -26.19 -31.19
C ARG A 6 -7.14 -26.12 -30.18
N ILE A 7 -6.02 -26.79 -30.45
CA ILE A 7 -4.83 -26.74 -29.59
C ILE A 7 -4.25 -25.32 -29.57
N VAL A 8 -4.18 -24.65 -30.72
CA VAL A 8 -3.68 -23.26 -30.83
C VAL A 8 -4.60 -22.27 -30.13
N ILE A 9 -5.93 -22.43 -30.23
CA ILE A 9 -6.90 -21.58 -29.53
C ILE A 9 -6.83 -21.79 -28.00
N VAL A 10 -6.71 -23.03 -27.54
CA VAL A 10 -6.58 -23.34 -26.10
C VAL A 10 -5.25 -22.83 -25.54
N LEU A 11 -4.14 -22.96 -26.28
CA LEU A 11 -2.84 -22.40 -25.89
C LEU A 11 -2.85 -20.86 -25.86
N ALA A 12 -3.51 -20.22 -26.83
CA ALA A 12 -3.66 -18.76 -26.85
C ALA A 12 -4.56 -18.24 -25.71
N LEU A 13 -5.60 -18.98 -25.34
CA LEU A 13 -6.47 -18.66 -24.19
C LEU A 13 -5.74 -18.86 -22.85
N PHE A 14 -4.87 -19.86 -22.73
CA PHE A 14 -4.07 -20.09 -21.52
C PHE A 14 -2.97 -19.03 -21.34
N ALA A 15 -2.38 -18.54 -22.44
CA ALA A 15 -1.40 -17.46 -22.42
C ALA A 15 -1.98 -16.09 -22.00
N ALA A 16 -3.29 -15.86 -22.18
CA ALA A 16 -3.96 -14.62 -21.76
C ALA A 16 -4.18 -14.53 -20.23
N VAL A 17 -3.97 -15.62 -19.48
CA VAL A 17 -4.04 -15.65 -18.00
C VAL A 17 -2.65 -15.43 -17.37
N ALA A 18 -1.62 -15.10 -18.16
CA ALA A 18 -0.29 -14.75 -17.64
C ALA A 18 -0.17 -13.29 -17.15
N GLY A 19 -1.26 -12.51 -17.23
CA GLY A 19 -1.30 -11.10 -16.82
C GLY A 19 -1.88 -10.84 -15.43
N VAL A 20 -2.32 -11.88 -14.70
CA VAL A 20 -2.66 -11.72 -13.27
C VAL A 20 -1.38 -11.95 -12.50
N THR A 21 -0.52 -10.92 -12.45
CA THR A 21 0.48 -10.83 -11.40
C THR A 21 -0.29 -10.61 -10.11
N SER A 22 -0.19 -11.57 -9.20
CA SER A 22 -0.63 -11.44 -7.81
C SER A 22 0.23 -10.43 -7.06
N ASP A 23 0.29 -9.17 -7.52
CA ASP A 23 1.01 -8.09 -6.83
C ASP A 23 0.14 -7.41 -5.75
N THR A 24 -0.91 -8.08 -5.27
CA THR A 24 -1.72 -7.61 -4.13
C THR A 24 -1.32 -8.26 -2.81
N VAL A 25 -0.02 -8.53 -2.59
CA VAL A 25 0.48 -9.05 -1.29
C VAL A 25 1.51 -8.12 -0.63
N PHE A 26 1.98 -7.09 -1.33
CA PHE A 26 2.56 -5.95 -0.65
C PHE A 26 1.41 -4.98 -0.42
N ALA A 27 1.10 -4.71 0.84
CA ALA A 27 0.55 -3.42 1.15
C ALA A 27 1.42 -2.35 0.48
N GLY A 28 0.77 -1.27 0.07
CA GLY A 28 1.42 -0.23 -0.69
C GLY A 28 0.62 1.03 -0.48
N GLY A 29 1.34 2.11 -0.24
CA GLY A 29 0.72 3.35 0.24
C GLY A 29 1.69 4.53 0.23
N THR A 30 1.41 5.46 1.11
CA THR A 30 2.17 6.68 1.36
C THR A 30 3.50 6.36 2.03
N PHE A 31 3.52 5.37 2.92
CA PHE A 31 4.73 4.96 3.65
C PHE A 31 5.25 3.60 3.17
N THR A 32 6.56 3.41 3.27
CA THR A 32 7.22 2.17 2.79
C THR A 32 7.56 1.19 3.91
N ASP A 33 7.30 1.57 5.17
CA ASP A 33 7.70 0.82 6.36
C ASP A 33 6.52 0.38 7.24
N ASP A 34 5.30 0.48 6.72
CA ASP A 34 4.06 -0.02 7.31
C ASP A 34 3.48 -1.23 6.56
N ASP A 35 3.95 -1.58 5.35
CA ASP A 35 3.40 -2.65 4.49
C ASP A 35 3.20 -4.06 5.13
N THR A 36 3.77 -4.31 6.30
CA THR A 36 3.63 -5.58 7.05
C THR A 36 2.80 -5.45 8.33
N SER A 37 2.34 -4.24 8.61
CA SER A 37 1.55 -3.87 9.78
C SER A 37 0.11 -4.30 9.58
N ILE A 38 -0.49 -4.86 10.64
CA ILE A 38 -1.94 -5.08 10.69
C ILE A 38 -2.74 -3.76 10.67
N PHE A 39 -2.07 -2.64 10.94
CA PHE A 39 -2.63 -1.29 10.98
C PHE A 39 -2.39 -0.50 9.69
N GLU A 40 -1.84 -1.12 8.65
CA GLU A 40 -1.58 -0.49 7.35
C GLU A 40 -2.74 0.38 6.88
N ALA A 41 -3.95 -0.20 6.81
CA ALA A 41 -5.12 0.51 6.31
C ALA A 41 -5.49 1.73 7.18
N ASP A 42 -5.27 1.66 8.49
CA ASP A 42 -5.52 2.76 9.41
C ASP A 42 -4.45 3.85 9.27
N ILE A 43 -3.19 3.46 9.08
CA ILE A 43 -2.06 4.37 8.87
C ILE A 43 -2.23 5.14 7.56
N GLU A 44 -2.56 4.44 6.49
CA GLU A 44 -2.83 5.06 5.19
C GLU A 44 -4.07 5.94 5.21
N TRP A 45 -5.10 5.56 5.97
CA TRP A 45 -6.23 6.47 6.21
C TRP A 45 -5.78 7.75 6.93
N LEU A 46 -5.01 7.65 8.01
CA LEU A 46 -4.45 8.81 8.71
C LEU A 46 -3.61 9.70 7.79
N ALA A 47 -2.86 9.11 6.85
CA ALA A 47 -2.06 9.84 5.89
C ALA A 47 -2.94 10.58 4.87
N SER A 48 -3.98 9.90 4.38
CA SER A 48 -4.94 10.47 3.41
C SER A 48 -5.73 11.65 3.97
N GLU A 49 -6.03 11.65 5.27
CA GLU A 49 -6.66 12.77 5.99
C GLU A 49 -5.63 13.84 6.41
N GLY A 50 -4.34 13.65 6.11
CA GLY A 50 -3.26 14.56 6.49
C GLY A 50 -2.99 14.63 8.00
N ILE A 51 -3.51 13.68 8.78
CA ILE A 51 -3.35 13.61 10.24
C ILE A 51 -1.90 13.25 10.56
N THR A 52 -1.41 12.14 9.99
CA THR A 52 0.03 11.82 9.98
C THR A 52 0.69 12.36 8.72
N ARG A 53 1.96 12.72 8.84
CA ARG A 53 2.78 13.23 7.72
C ARG A 53 4.08 12.43 7.56
N GLY A 54 4.16 11.27 8.20
CA GLY A 54 5.38 10.47 8.23
C GLY A 54 6.51 11.05 9.08
N CYS A 55 7.65 10.37 9.00
CA CYS A 55 8.92 10.71 9.62
C CYS A 55 9.95 11.12 8.56
N ASN A 56 11.25 10.99 8.82
CA ASN A 56 12.34 11.19 7.84
C ASN A 56 12.21 12.38 6.83
N PRO A 57 12.07 13.63 7.31
CA PRO A 57 12.10 14.79 6.42
C PRO A 57 13.45 14.91 5.69
N PRO A 58 13.47 15.44 4.45
CA PRO A 58 12.33 16.05 3.75
C PRO A 58 11.47 15.05 2.98
N THR A 59 11.88 13.79 2.85
CA THR A 59 11.20 12.80 1.99
C THR A 59 9.83 12.41 2.54
N ASN A 60 9.73 12.13 3.84
CA ASN A 60 8.49 11.74 4.51
C ASN A 60 7.76 10.55 3.87
N ASP A 61 8.52 9.54 3.42
CA ASP A 61 8.03 8.29 2.83
C ASP A 61 8.00 7.14 3.85
N ARG A 62 8.08 7.43 5.16
CA ARG A 62 8.02 6.44 6.24
C ARG A 62 7.08 6.87 7.34
N PHE A 63 6.40 5.91 7.97
CA PHE A 63 5.59 6.08 9.17
C PHE A 63 6.43 6.00 10.45
N CYS A 64 7.51 5.20 10.46
CA CYS A 64 8.33 4.89 11.64
C CYS A 64 7.53 4.28 12.81
N PRO A 65 6.96 3.07 12.66
CA PRO A 65 6.01 2.48 13.61
C PRO A 65 6.57 2.25 15.03
N ASP A 66 7.87 2.01 15.16
CA ASP A 66 8.52 1.74 16.45
C ASP A 66 8.97 3.01 17.21
N ASN A 67 8.83 4.18 16.61
CA ASN A 67 9.23 5.43 17.26
C ASN A 67 8.19 5.89 18.29
N ASN A 68 8.68 6.36 19.44
CA ASN A 68 7.81 7.00 20.42
C ASN A 68 7.21 8.31 19.86
N VAL A 69 5.90 8.49 20.06
CA VAL A 69 5.21 9.74 19.78
C VAL A 69 5.42 10.71 20.94
N THR A 70 6.02 11.86 20.66
CA THR A 70 6.16 12.94 21.65
C THR A 70 4.80 13.61 21.93
N ARG A 71 4.68 14.28 23.09
CA ARG A 71 3.48 15.05 23.43
C ARG A 71 3.10 16.09 22.37
N GLY A 72 4.10 16.72 21.73
CA GLY A 72 3.88 17.71 20.67
C GLY A 72 3.37 17.08 19.37
N GLN A 73 3.88 15.90 18.99
CA GLN A 73 3.37 15.16 17.83
C GLN A 73 1.94 14.68 18.06
N MET A 74 1.64 14.14 19.25
CA MET A 74 0.26 13.74 19.59
C MET A 74 -0.69 14.95 19.53
N ALA A 75 -0.30 16.11 20.07
CA ALA A 75 -1.09 17.33 19.94
C ALA A 75 -1.32 17.73 18.48
N ALA A 76 -0.29 17.63 17.63
CA ALA A 76 -0.42 17.93 16.21
C ALA A 76 -1.37 16.96 15.47
N PHE A 77 -1.39 15.68 15.82
CA PHE A 77 -2.34 14.71 15.26
C PHE A 77 -3.78 15.06 15.65
N LEU A 78 -4.02 15.33 16.93
CA LEU A 78 -5.36 15.68 17.43
C LEU A 78 -5.88 16.98 16.80
N VAL A 79 -5.03 18.00 16.64
CA VAL A 79 -5.41 19.24 15.97
C VAL A 79 -5.85 18.95 14.52
N ARG A 80 -5.04 18.22 13.74
CA ARG A 80 -5.39 17.92 12.34
C ARG A 80 -6.62 17.03 12.19
N ALA A 81 -6.89 16.16 13.17
CA ALA A 81 -8.03 15.25 13.13
C ALA A 81 -9.37 15.93 13.43
N PHE A 82 -9.38 17.13 14.03
CA PHE A 82 -10.60 17.81 14.47
C PHE A 82 -10.79 19.21 13.88
N GLU A 83 -9.92 19.64 12.97
CA GLU A 83 -10.03 20.90 12.22
C GLU A 83 -10.78 20.74 10.89
#